data_AF-A0A7S4FH12-F1
#
_entry.id   AF-A0A7S4FH12-F1
#
_cell.length_a   1.000
_cell.length_b   1.000
_cell.length_c   1.000
_cell.angle_alpha   90.00
_cell.angle_beta   90.00
_cell.angle_gamma   90.00
#
_symmetry.space_group_name_H-M   'P 1'
#
loop_
_entity.id
_entity.type
_entity.pdbx_description
1 polymer ?
#
loop_
_entity_poly.entity_id
_entity_poly.type
_entity_poly.pdbx_seq_one_letter_code
_entity_poly.pdbx_strand_id
1 'polypeptide(L)'
;GFLSWIWFILRLPEESITPTAGLDVTMHLRFMRLSAQLFALLTIFGCAVVLPVNLAAVPDTSKGAVLPEGFDTMSLANVGPESPLLWVHFTFVYVFSLCALFLVHRNFQGYAKLRHAALRSGQPHHQWAMVRDLPEAYREEGQLAAYFQRMYPDTFVRALVARSTGELGKVVAKREKVVRKLERCHWTEREKGERPQHKTKALGLCGEKVDSINFYEKELQDLNADIATRQSPEGLTAEGKAGSPPTCTGFVAFRTLESAVRASQTLHTADPMTLRVTRCPEPRDVFWPNLRVPLRERAVRDLVVFAAVFFLVFFWTIPILFVGGLCNLENLQGLLPFLK
;
A
#
# COMPACT_ATOMS: atom_id res chain seq x y z
N GLY A 1 17.57 -28.41 -13.35
CA GLY A 1 16.75 -28.19 -14.56
C GLY A 1 16.08 -26.83 -14.51
N PHE A 2 15.71 -26.26 -15.66
CA PHE A 2 15.15 -24.90 -15.78
C PHE A 2 13.93 -24.63 -14.87
N LEU A 3 13.11 -25.65 -14.57
CA LEU A 3 11.92 -25.52 -13.70
C LEU A 3 12.13 -26.00 -12.25
N SER A 4 13.36 -26.35 -11.86
CA SER A 4 13.63 -26.88 -10.52
C SER A 4 13.34 -25.87 -9.39
N TRP A 5 13.43 -24.57 -9.69
CA TRP A 5 13.13 -23.49 -8.74
C TRP A 5 11.65 -23.48 -8.31
N ILE A 6 10.71 -23.88 -9.18
CA ILE A 6 9.27 -23.91 -8.85
C ILE A 6 9.01 -24.92 -7.72
N TRP A 7 9.54 -26.14 -7.88
CA TRP A 7 9.40 -27.18 -6.88
C TRP A 7 10.10 -26.83 -5.57
N PHE A 8 11.24 -26.12 -5.65
CA PHE A 8 11.92 -25.60 -4.47
C PHE A 8 11.06 -24.59 -3.71
N ILE A 9 10.46 -23.62 -4.40
CA ILE A 9 9.57 -22.61 -3.77
C ILE A 9 8.34 -23.26 -3.12
N LEU A 10 7.70 -24.23 -3.79
CA LEU A 10 6.51 -24.89 -3.25
C LEU A 10 6.78 -25.72 -2.00
N ARG A 11 8.00 -26.27 -1.86
CA ARG A 11 8.43 -27.07 -0.70
C ARG A 11 9.07 -26.23 0.41
N LEU A 12 9.29 -24.94 0.19
CA LEU A 12 9.98 -24.09 1.15
C LEU A 12 9.14 -23.98 2.45
N PRO A 13 9.72 -24.30 3.62
CA PRO A 13 9.00 -24.22 4.89
C PRO A 13 8.81 -22.76 5.28
N GLU A 14 7.62 -22.43 5.77
CA GLU A 14 7.21 -21.06 6.10
C GLU A 14 8.07 -20.43 7.21
N GLU A 15 8.63 -21.25 8.10
CA GLU A 15 9.53 -20.82 9.17
C GLU A 15 10.83 -20.20 8.65
N SER A 16 11.31 -20.65 7.48
CA SER A 16 12.54 -20.15 6.88
C SER A 16 12.36 -18.80 6.16
N ILE A 17 11.11 -18.45 5.81
CA ILE A 17 10.79 -17.25 5.03
C ILE A 17 10.73 -16.01 5.92
N THR A 18 10.15 -16.15 7.11
CA THR A 18 9.92 -15.04 8.05
C THR A 18 11.19 -14.25 8.40
N PRO A 19 12.34 -14.88 8.75
CA PRO A 19 13.55 -14.12 9.10
C PRO A 19 14.23 -13.46 7.89
N THR A 20 14.12 -14.03 6.69
CA THR A 20 14.84 -13.54 5.50
C THR A 20 14.05 -12.47 4.76
N ALA A 21 12.75 -12.67 4.54
CA ALA A 21 11.91 -11.80 3.73
C ALA A 21 10.93 -10.94 4.56
N GLY A 22 10.79 -11.23 5.86
CA GLY A 22 9.88 -10.53 6.75
C GLY A 22 8.50 -11.16 6.86
N LEU A 23 7.72 -10.65 7.82
CA LEU A 23 6.38 -11.15 8.14
C LEU A 23 5.39 -10.90 6.99
N ASP A 24 5.44 -9.70 6.39
CA ASP A 24 4.45 -9.28 5.38
C ASP A 24 4.55 -10.13 4.10
N VAL A 25 5.77 -10.40 3.62
CA VAL A 25 5.99 -11.29 2.48
C VAL A 25 5.50 -12.70 2.78
N THR A 26 5.78 -13.21 3.98
CA THR A 26 5.29 -14.52 4.41
C THR A 26 3.76 -14.58 4.40
N MET A 27 3.08 -13.50 4.81
CA MET A 27 1.62 -13.43 4.79
C MET A 27 1.06 -13.35 3.37
N HIS A 28 1.72 -12.60 2.48
CA HIS A 28 1.33 -12.56 1.08
C HIS A 28 1.43 -13.96 0.43
N LEU A 29 2.51 -14.70 0.69
CA LEU A 29 2.67 -16.07 0.18
C LEU A 29 1.61 -17.04 0.75
N ARG A 30 1.26 -16.92 2.03
CA ARG A 30 0.16 -17.70 2.63
C ARG A 30 -1.17 -17.39 1.98
N PHE A 31 -1.45 -16.11 1.71
CA PHE A 31 -2.65 -15.70 0.98
C PHE A 31 -2.70 -16.32 -0.42
N MET A 32 -1.59 -16.28 -1.17
CA MET A 32 -1.50 -16.92 -2.49
C MET A 32 -1.71 -18.44 -2.42
N ARG A 33 -1.15 -19.11 -1.42
CA ARG A 33 -1.37 -20.56 -1.18
C ARG A 33 -2.82 -20.87 -0.84
N LEU A 34 -3.46 -20.06 0.02
CA LEU A 34 -4.88 -20.20 0.37
C LEU A 34 -5.76 -20.04 -0.88
N SER A 35 -5.52 -19.00 -1.68
CA SER A 35 -6.23 -18.78 -2.95
C SER A 35 -6.08 -19.99 -3.88
N ALA A 36 -4.85 -20.50 -4.05
CA ALA A 36 -4.62 -21.70 -4.87
C ALA A 36 -5.35 -22.94 -4.33
N GLN A 37 -5.40 -23.14 -3.00
CA GLN A 37 -6.14 -24.24 -2.38
C GLN A 37 -7.66 -24.10 -2.58
N LEU A 38 -8.21 -22.89 -2.43
CA LEU A 38 -9.64 -22.62 -2.65
C LEU A 38 -10.03 -22.86 -4.11
N PHE A 39 -9.23 -22.36 -5.06
CA PHE A 39 -9.47 -22.61 -6.48
C PHE A 39 -9.30 -24.08 -6.85
N ALA A 40 -8.30 -24.78 -6.30
CA ALA A 40 -8.13 -26.21 -6.54
C ALA A 40 -9.35 -27.02 -6.06
N LEU A 41 -9.88 -26.71 -4.87
CA LEU A 41 -11.12 -27.33 -4.38
C LEU A 41 -12.30 -27.01 -5.28
N LEU A 42 -12.48 -25.74 -5.66
CA LEU A 42 -13.55 -25.32 -6.57
C LEU A 42 -13.47 -26.07 -7.91
N THR A 43 -12.28 -26.22 -8.48
CA THR A 43 -12.06 -26.93 -9.74
C THR A 43 -12.34 -28.43 -9.59
N ILE A 44 -11.88 -29.07 -8.53
CA ILE A 44 -12.11 -30.52 -8.31
C ILE A 44 -13.61 -30.79 -8.20
N PHE A 45 -14.33 -30.07 -7.33
CA PHE A 45 -15.77 -30.29 -7.17
C PHE A 45 -16.58 -29.80 -8.37
N GLY A 46 -16.15 -28.70 -9.00
CA GLY A 46 -16.74 -28.18 -10.22
C GLY A 46 -16.70 -29.19 -11.36
N CYS A 47 -15.53 -29.78 -11.62
CA CYS A 47 -15.36 -30.78 -12.67
C CYS A 47 -15.96 -32.16 -12.30
N ALA A 48 -15.93 -32.55 -11.03
CA ALA A 48 -16.36 -33.89 -10.61
C ALA A 48 -17.88 -34.00 -10.38
N VAL A 49 -18.55 -32.92 -9.95
CA VAL A 49 -19.96 -32.96 -9.55
C VAL A 49 -20.80 -32.00 -10.39
N VAL A 50 -20.43 -30.71 -10.42
CA VAL A 50 -21.27 -29.67 -11.04
C VAL A 50 -21.34 -29.83 -12.56
N LEU A 51 -20.21 -30.08 -13.21
CA LEU A 51 -20.12 -30.21 -14.66
C LEU A 51 -20.90 -31.43 -15.20
N PRO A 52 -20.75 -32.66 -14.65
CA PRO A 52 -21.56 -33.80 -15.09
C PRO A 52 -23.05 -33.60 -14.85
N VAL A 53 -23.44 -32.97 -13.73
CA VAL A 53 -24.84 -32.68 -13.41
C VAL A 53 -25.44 -31.70 -14.42
N ASN A 54 -24.70 -30.66 -14.80
CA ASN A 54 -25.14 -29.71 -15.82
C ASN A 54 -25.30 -30.38 -17.19
N LEU A 55 -24.36 -31.24 -17.60
CA LEU A 55 -24.43 -31.94 -18.89
C LEU A 55 -25.54 -33.00 -18.94
N ALA A 56 -25.86 -33.62 -17.80
CA ALA A 56 -26.93 -34.62 -17.69
C ALA A 56 -28.32 -33.99 -17.55
N ALA A 57 -28.41 -32.66 -17.35
CA ALA A 57 -29.69 -31.97 -17.23
C ALA A 57 -30.42 -31.94 -18.58
N VAL A 58 -31.74 -32.17 -18.54
CA VAL A 58 -32.61 -32.05 -19.69
C VAL A 58 -33.12 -30.60 -19.74
N PRO A 59 -32.84 -29.84 -20.81
CA PRO A 59 -33.30 -28.47 -20.94
C PRO A 59 -34.82 -28.43 -21.18
N ASP A 60 -35.49 -27.45 -20.57
CA ASP A 60 -36.93 -27.25 -20.74
C ASP A 60 -37.27 -26.80 -22.17
N THR A 61 -37.89 -27.69 -22.94
CA THR A 61 -38.34 -27.42 -24.32
C THR A 61 -39.73 -26.78 -24.39
N SER A 62 -40.39 -26.56 -23.24
CA SER A 62 -41.84 -26.38 -23.17
C SER A 62 -42.35 -24.94 -23.34
N LYS A 63 -41.50 -23.94 -23.59
CA LYS A 63 -41.93 -22.53 -23.74
C LYS A 63 -41.08 -21.70 -24.72
N GLY A 64 -40.78 -22.23 -25.92
CA GLY A 64 -40.05 -21.47 -26.95
C GLY A 64 -38.68 -20.93 -26.48
N ALA A 65 -38.10 -21.57 -25.46
CA ALA A 65 -36.79 -21.21 -24.94
C ALA A 65 -35.72 -21.66 -25.94
N VAL A 66 -34.75 -20.78 -26.18
CA VAL A 66 -33.58 -21.10 -27.01
C VAL A 66 -32.83 -22.26 -26.35
N LEU A 67 -32.57 -23.32 -27.11
CA LEU A 67 -31.79 -24.45 -26.61
C LEU A 67 -30.36 -23.98 -26.30
N PRO A 68 -29.79 -24.35 -25.13
CA PRO A 68 -28.42 -23.96 -24.80
C PRO A 68 -27.43 -24.56 -25.81
N GLU A 69 -26.59 -23.74 -26.44
CA GLU A 69 -25.52 -24.19 -27.34
C GLU A 69 -24.13 -23.94 -26.75
N GLY A 70 -23.16 -24.80 -27.08
CA GLY A 70 -21.77 -24.63 -26.66
C GLY A 70 -21.58 -24.63 -25.13
N PHE A 71 -20.99 -23.57 -24.59
CA PHE A 71 -20.67 -23.46 -23.16
C PHE A 71 -21.92 -23.39 -22.26
N ASP A 72 -23.07 -22.98 -22.79
CA ASP A 72 -24.29 -22.85 -21.98
C ASP A 72 -24.80 -24.22 -21.52
N THR A 73 -24.49 -25.28 -22.28
CA THR A 73 -24.76 -26.68 -21.89
C THR A 73 -24.01 -27.12 -20.62
N MET A 74 -22.85 -26.51 -20.35
CA MET A 74 -22.00 -26.81 -19.19
C MET A 74 -22.37 -25.97 -17.96
N SER A 75 -23.32 -25.06 -18.10
CA SER A 75 -23.70 -24.07 -17.08
C SER A 75 -25.08 -24.37 -16.47
N LEU A 76 -25.46 -23.58 -15.47
CA LEU A 76 -26.80 -23.65 -14.86
C LEU A 76 -27.93 -23.35 -15.89
N ALA A 77 -27.61 -22.70 -17.02
CA ALA A 77 -28.58 -22.42 -18.07
C ALA A 77 -29.20 -23.68 -18.70
N ASN A 78 -28.52 -24.84 -18.61
CA ASN A 78 -29.05 -26.11 -19.09
C ASN A 78 -30.05 -26.77 -18.12
N VAL A 79 -30.14 -26.29 -16.88
CA VAL A 79 -31.01 -26.87 -15.84
C VAL A 79 -32.35 -26.15 -15.82
N GLY A 80 -33.46 -26.87 -16.04
CA GLY A 80 -34.81 -26.30 -15.98
C GLY A 80 -35.19 -25.77 -14.58
N PRO A 81 -35.99 -24.69 -14.48
CA PRO A 81 -36.37 -24.03 -13.22
C PRO A 81 -37.06 -24.93 -12.17
N GLU A 82 -37.71 -26.02 -12.59
CA GLU A 82 -38.41 -26.95 -11.68
C GLU A 82 -37.61 -28.23 -11.39
N SER A 83 -36.38 -28.34 -11.89
CA SER A 83 -35.56 -29.55 -11.74
C SER A 83 -35.02 -29.71 -10.31
N PRO A 84 -35.05 -30.93 -9.74
CA PRO A 84 -34.43 -31.21 -8.44
C PRO A 84 -32.90 -31.06 -8.45
N LEU A 85 -32.28 -31.00 -9.64
CA LEU A 85 -30.83 -30.83 -9.80
C LEU A 85 -30.34 -29.48 -9.23
N LEU A 86 -31.21 -28.46 -9.12
CA LEU A 86 -30.89 -27.18 -8.48
C LEU A 86 -30.44 -27.34 -7.02
N TRP A 87 -30.94 -28.37 -6.31
CA TRP A 87 -30.50 -28.66 -4.95
C TRP A 87 -29.04 -29.07 -4.85
N VAL A 88 -28.46 -29.64 -5.91
CA VAL A 88 -27.03 -29.97 -5.95
C VAL A 88 -26.20 -28.69 -5.93
N HIS A 89 -26.56 -27.69 -6.75
CA HIS A 89 -25.90 -26.39 -6.77
C HIS A 89 -26.06 -25.65 -5.44
N PHE A 90 -27.28 -25.62 -4.90
CA PHE A 90 -27.56 -25.01 -3.60
C PHE A 90 -26.66 -25.65 -2.52
N THR A 91 -26.71 -26.97 -2.38
CA THR A 91 -25.92 -27.71 -1.39
C THR A 91 -24.42 -27.47 -1.58
N PHE A 92 -23.95 -27.48 -2.84
CA PHE A 92 -22.56 -27.21 -3.17
C PHE A 92 -22.10 -25.83 -2.70
N VAL A 93 -22.90 -24.77 -2.90
CA VAL A 93 -22.56 -23.42 -2.44
C VAL A 93 -22.42 -23.36 -0.92
N TYR A 94 -23.30 -24.01 -0.15
CA TYR A 94 -23.17 -24.05 1.32
C TYR A 94 -21.95 -24.85 1.77
N VAL A 95 -21.72 -26.04 1.20
CA VAL A 95 -20.56 -26.88 1.54
C VAL A 95 -19.25 -26.18 1.20
N PHE A 96 -19.16 -25.58 0.01
CA PHE A 96 -18.01 -24.80 -0.41
C PHE A 96 -17.79 -23.58 0.49
N SER A 97 -18.85 -22.85 0.84
CA SER A 97 -18.76 -21.69 1.74
C SER A 97 -18.24 -22.08 3.13
N LEU A 98 -18.73 -23.18 3.70
CA LEU A 98 -18.24 -23.70 4.99
C LEU A 98 -16.77 -24.14 4.90
N CYS A 99 -16.38 -24.83 3.83
CA CYS A 99 -15.00 -25.22 3.58
C CYS A 99 -14.08 -24.01 3.43
N ALA A 100 -14.52 -22.99 2.69
CA ALA A 100 -13.79 -21.74 2.50
C ALA A 100 -13.61 -21.00 3.83
N LEU A 101 -14.68 -20.86 4.62
CA LEU A 101 -14.63 -20.27 5.96
C LEU A 101 -13.68 -21.04 6.88
N PHE A 102 -13.70 -22.37 6.85
CA PHE A 102 -12.78 -23.21 7.62
C PHE A 102 -11.31 -22.96 7.23
N LEU A 103 -10.99 -22.94 5.93
CA LEU A 103 -9.63 -22.70 5.44
C LEU A 103 -9.16 -21.27 5.75
N VAL A 104 -10.03 -20.27 5.60
CA VAL A 104 -9.74 -18.88 5.97
C VAL A 104 -9.49 -18.79 7.48
N HIS A 105 -10.33 -19.41 8.30
CA HIS A 105 -10.18 -19.42 9.76
C HIS A 105 -8.87 -20.08 10.19
N ARG A 106 -8.52 -21.23 9.60
CA ARG A 106 -7.24 -21.91 9.85
C ARG A 106 -6.04 -21.03 9.49
N ASN A 107 -6.09 -20.37 8.33
CA ASN A 107 -5.04 -19.43 7.92
C ASN A 107 -4.95 -18.22 8.85
N PHE A 108 -6.09 -17.68 9.29
CA PHE A 108 -6.16 -16.57 10.23
C PHE A 108 -5.55 -16.94 11.60
N GLN A 109 -5.85 -18.12 12.13
CA GLN A 109 -5.19 -18.61 13.34
C GLN A 109 -3.67 -18.74 13.16
N GLY A 110 -3.23 -19.23 11.99
CA GLY A 110 -1.82 -19.28 11.64
C GLY A 110 -1.16 -17.90 11.58
N TYR A 111 -1.86 -16.90 11.04
CA TYR A 111 -1.43 -15.50 11.04
C TYR A 111 -1.31 -14.95 12.45
N ALA A 112 -2.32 -15.15 13.29
CA ALA A 112 -2.34 -14.65 14.66
C ALA A 112 -1.12 -15.16 15.45
N LYS A 113 -0.80 -16.46 15.35
CA LYS A 113 0.39 -17.05 16.00
C LYS A 113 1.69 -16.38 15.57
N LEU A 114 1.90 -16.22 14.26
CA LEU A 114 3.10 -15.56 13.73
C LEU A 114 3.18 -14.10 14.11
N ARG A 115 2.05 -13.38 14.08
CA ARG A 115 1.99 -11.98 14.51
C ARG A 115 2.31 -11.83 15.99
N HIS A 116 1.80 -12.71 16.86
CA HIS A 116 2.16 -12.70 18.27
C HIS A 116 3.64 -13.04 18.51
N ALA A 117 4.23 -13.93 17.70
CA ALA A 117 5.67 -14.19 17.75
C ALA A 117 6.49 -12.98 17.29
N ALA A 118 6.08 -12.31 16.20
CA ALA A 118 6.73 -11.10 15.70
C ALA A 118 6.64 -9.94 16.70
N LEU A 119 5.49 -9.73 17.35
CA LEU A 119 5.34 -8.70 18.39
C LEU A 119 6.21 -8.98 19.62
N ARG A 120 6.43 -10.26 19.95
CA ARG A 120 7.34 -10.67 21.03
C ARG A 120 8.82 -10.39 20.73
N SER A 121 9.21 -10.27 19.46
CA SER A 121 10.60 -9.94 19.08
C SER A 121 11.04 -8.53 19.52
N GLY A 122 10.10 -7.67 19.92
CA GLY A 122 10.43 -6.44 20.66
C GLY A 122 11.13 -5.35 19.84
N GLN A 123 10.72 -5.14 18.59
CA GLN A 123 11.30 -4.06 17.77
C GLN A 123 11.20 -2.69 18.45
N PRO A 124 12.23 -1.82 18.34
CA PRO A 124 12.27 -0.54 19.06
C PRO A 124 11.06 0.36 18.77
N HIS A 125 10.54 0.33 17.55
CA HIS A 125 9.43 1.18 17.13
C HIS A 125 8.13 0.89 17.89
N HIS A 126 7.95 -0.34 18.43
CA HIS A 126 6.75 -0.70 19.20
C HIS A 126 6.65 0.07 20.54
N GLN A 127 7.77 0.59 21.05
CA GLN A 127 7.80 1.40 22.27
C GLN A 127 7.45 2.88 22.04
N TRP A 128 7.28 3.26 20.77
CA TRP A 128 6.90 4.61 20.38
C TRP A 128 5.40 4.68 20.09
N ALA A 129 4.79 5.79 20.49
CA ALA A 129 3.45 6.16 20.10
C ALA A 129 3.50 7.44 19.27
N MET A 130 2.68 7.49 18.23
CA MET A 130 2.50 8.65 17.39
C MET A 130 1.29 9.44 17.90
N VAL A 131 1.46 10.72 18.18
CA VAL A 131 0.40 11.63 18.63
C VAL A 131 0.01 12.50 17.45
N ARG A 132 -1.27 12.49 17.08
CA ARG A 132 -1.85 13.28 16.00
C ARG A 132 -2.71 14.41 16.56
N ASP A 133 -2.85 15.46 15.78
CA ASP A 133 -3.77 16.58 16.05
C ASP A 133 -3.46 17.29 17.37
N LEU A 134 -2.19 17.69 17.53
CA LEU A 134 -1.74 18.48 18.67
C LEU A 134 -2.28 19.93 18.60
N PRO A 135 -2.94 20.39 19.67
CA PRO A 135 -3.25 21.82 19.86
C PRO A 135 -1.97 22.67 19.87
N GLU A 136 -2.09 23.95 19.54
CA GLU A 136 -0.95 24.88 19.50
C GLU A 136 -0.17 24.94 20.81
N ALA A 137 -0.89 24.85 21.94
CA ALA A 137 -0.33 24.82 23.29
C ALA A 137 0.47 23.54 23.65
N TYR A 138 0.58 22.56 22.75
CA TYR A 138 1.41 21.36 22.94
C TYR A 138 2.36 21.10 21.77
N ARG A 139 2.50 22.06 20.84
CA ARG A 139 3.41 21.91 19.68
C ARG A 139 4.89 22.14 20.04
N GLU A 140 5.18 22.54 21.27
CA GLU A 140 6.54 22.57 21.80
C GLU A 140 6.90 21.24 22.48
N GLU A 141 8.14 20.79 22.27
CA GLU A 141 8.63 19.53 22.82
C GLU A 141 8.56 19.48 24.35
N GLY A 142 8.87 20.60 25.02
CA GLY A 142 8.81 20.69 26.48
C GLY A 142 7.39 20.55 27.04
N GLN A 143 6.41 21.18 26.41
CA GLN A 143 5.00 21.12 26.83
C GLN A 143 4.41 19.73 26.62
N LEU A 144 4.70 19.10 25.47
CA LEU A 144 4.29 17.74 25.18
C LEU A 144 4.94 16.74 26.15
N ALA A 145 6.23 16.91 26.45
CA ALA A 145 6.94 16.09 27.42
C ALA A 145 6.34 16.22 28.81
N ALA A 146 6.04 17.45 29.27
CA ALA A 146 5.41 17.68 30.57
C ALA A 146 4.02 17.01 30.67
N TYR A 147 3.22 17.07 29.60
CA TYR A 147 1.92 16.40 29.55
C TYR A 147 2.04 14.88 29.74
N PHE A 148 2.91 14.22 28.98
CA PHE A 148 3.08 12.77 29.07
C PHE A 148 3.82 12.33 30.32
N GLN A 149 4.75 13.14 30.84
CA GLN A 149 5.42 12.89 32.12
C GLN A 149 4.41 12.90 33.28
N ARG A 150 3.41 13.80 33.25
CA ARG A 150 2.35 13.84 34.27
C ARG A 150 1.43 12.62 34.20
N MET A 151 1.14 12.13 33.00
CA MET A 151 0.23 11.00 32.79
C MET A 151 0.93 9.63 33.00
N TYR A 152 2.21 9.53 32.65
CA TYR A 152 3.00 8.29 32.66
C TYR A 152 4.38 8.50 33.33
N PRO A 153 4.43 8.79 34.63
CA PRO A 153 5.66 9.24 35.31
C PRO A 153 6.80 8.21 35.26
N ASP A 154 6.49 6.92 35.41
CA ASP A 154 7.50 5.87 35.53
C ASP A 154 8.02 5.34 34.18
N THR A 155 7.26 5.55 33.12
CA THR A 155 7.48 4.87 31.82
C THR A 155 7.78 5.84 30.70
N PHE A 156 7.52 7.14 30.85
CA PHE A 156 7.89 8.14 29.86
C PHE A 156 9.42 8.21 29.69
N VAL A 157 9.87 8.35 28.43
CA VAL A 157 11.30 8.48 28.10
C VAL A 157 11.58 9.83 27.42
N ARG A 158 10.86 10.14 26.34
CA ARG A 158 11.01 11.41 25.61
C ARG A 158 9.81 11.69 24.72
N ALA A 159 9.63 12.96 24.37
CA ALA A 159 8.69 13.40 23.35
C ALA A 159 9.45 14.19 22.26
N LEU A 160 9.07 14.01 21.01
CA LEU A 160 9.60 14.70 19.84
C LEU A 160 8.43 15.27 19.04
N VAL A 161 8.51 16.53 18.62
CA VAL A 161 7.48 17.11 17.74
C VAL A 161 7.99 17.05 16.30
N ALA A 162 7.18 16.48 15.40
CA ALA A 162 7.54 16.44 14.00
C ALA A 162 7.57 17.87 13.44
N ARG A 163 8.59 18.19 12.65
CA ARG A 163 8.69 19.48 11.96
C ARG A 163 8.39 19.32 10.48
N SER A 164 7.84 20.37 9.87
CA SER A 164 7.55 20.34 8.44
C SER A 164 8.85 20.33 7.64
N THR A 165 9.19 19.18 7.03
CA THR A 165 10.39 19.03 6.19
C THR A 165 10.13 19.26 4.69
N GLY A 166 8.97 19.80 4.31
CA GLY A 166 8.52 19.82 2.91
C GLY A 166 9.53 20.43 1.92
N GLU A 167 10.04 21.63 2.21
CA GLU A 167 11.02 22.29 1.32
C GLU A 167 12.44 21.71 1.50
N LEU A 168 12.84 21.38 2.73
CA LEU A 168 14.12 20.72 3.00
C LEU A 168 14.24 19.39 2.24
N GLY A 169 13.17 18.59 2.23
CA GLY A 169 13.09 17.33 1.51
C GLY A 169 13.24 17.51 -0.01
N LYS A 170 12.74 18.62 -0.59
CA LYS A 170 12.98 18.93 -2.01
C LYS A 170 14.45 19.24 -2.28
N VAL A 171 15.12 19.98 -1.39
CA VAL A 171 16.55 20.30 -1.53
C VAL A 171 17.40 19.03 -1.38
N VAL A 172 17.10 18.18 -0.39
CA VAL A 172 17.78 16.88 -0.21
C VAL A 172 17.56 15.97 -1.43
N ALA A 173 16.35 15.91 -1.98
CA ALA A 173 16.08 15.14 -3.19
C ALA A 173 16.83 15.70 -4.43
N LYS A 174 17.01 17.03 -4.52
CA LYS A 174 17.86 17.64 -5.56
C LYS A 174 19.33 17.25 -5.36
N ARG A 175 19.83 17.32 -4.12
CA ARG A 175 21.19 16.89 -3.75
C ARG A 175 21.45 15.44 -4.18
N GLU A 176 20.55 14.51 -3.85
CA GLU A 176 20.70 13.11 -4.27
C GLU A 176 20.75 12.92 -5.78
N LYS A 177 19.94 13.69 -6.53
CA LYS A 177 19.99 13.68 -8.00
C LYS A 177 21.32 14.18 -8.54
N VAL A 178 21.87 15.24 -7.95
CA VAL A 178 23.19 15.78 -8.31
C VAL A 178 24.29 14.77 -7.99
N VAL A 179 24.26 14.12 -6.82
CA VAL A 179 25.22 13.07 -6.45
C VAL A 179 25.19 11.92 -7.46
N ARG A 180 24.02 11.40 -7.84
CA ARG A 180 23.93 10.34 -8.86
C ARG A 180 24.47 10.75 -10.23
N LYS A 181 24.31 12.03 -10.60
CA LYS A 181 24.89 12.59 -11.83
C LYS A 181 26.41 12.69 -11.73
N LEU A 182 26.93 13.13 -10.59
CA LEU A 182 28.35 13.24 -10.32
C LEU A 182 29.03 11.86 -10.29
N GLU A 183 28.41 10.86 -9.65
CA GLU A 183 28.87 9.46 -9.67
C GLU A 183 28.96 8.93 -11.11
N ARG A 184 27.96 9.23 -11.94
CA ARG A 184 27.97 8.88 -13.36
C ARG A 184 29.12 9.56 -14.11
N CYS A 185 29.41 10.84 -13.82
CA CYS A 185 30.53 11.56 -14.42
C CYS A 185 31.88 10.94 -14.03
N HIS A 186 32.09 10.60 -12.75
CA HIS A 186 33.31 9.91 -12.32
C HIS A 186 33.42 8.50 -12.91
N TRP A 187 32.32 7.77 -13.06
CA TRP A 187 32.32 6.47 -13.75
C TRP A 187 32.81 6.64 -15.20
N THR A 188 32.31 7.64 -15.93
CA THR A 188 32.75 7.89 -17.30
C THR A 188 34.21 8.31 -17.41
N GLU A 189 34.71 9.10 -16.46
CA GLU A 189 36.13 9.50 -16.39
C GLU A 189 37.03 8.28 -16.17
N ARG A 190 36.63 7.33 -15.30
CA ARG A 190 37.37 6.09 -15.04
C ARG A 190 37.42 5.15 -16.25
N GLU A 191 36.30 4.98 -16.96
CA GLU A 191 36.20 4.05 -18.08
C GLU A 191 36.81 4.60 -19.38
N LYS A 192 36.62 5.89 -19.66
CA LYS A 192 37.05 6.52 -20.94
C LYS A 192 38.34 7.31 -20.82
N GLY A 193 38.80 7.62 -19.61
CA GLY A 193 39.97 8.48 -19.37
C GLY A 193 39.76 9.96 -19.73
N GLU A 194 38.57 10.34 -20.19
CA GLU A 194 38.23 11.71 -20.61
C GLU A 194 37.26 12.35 -19.63
N ARG A 195 37.45 13.65 -19.37
CA ARG A 195 36.54 14.41 -18.51
C ARG A 195 35.25 14.75 -19.24
N PRO A 196 34.08 14.31 -18.74
CA PRO A 196 32.81 14.57 -19.39
C PRO A 196 32.47 16.07 -19.33
N GLN A 197 32.08 16.62 -20.48
CA GLN A 197 31.57 17.98 -20.59
C GLN A 197 30.11 17.95 -20.98
N HIS A 198 29.34 18.92 -20.48
CA HIS A 198 27.94 19.10 -20.88
C HIS A 198 27.64 20.57 -21.15
N LYS A 199 26.57 20.83 -21.90
CA LYS A 199 26.05 22.18 -22.10
C LYS A 199 24.98 22.47 -21.05
N THR A 200 25.02 23.67 -20.49
CA THR A 200 24.21 24.09 -19.34
C THR A 200 22.73 24.36 -19.65
N LYS A 201 22.34 24.66 -20.90
CA LYS A 201 20.94 25.01 -21.25
C LYS A 201 20.26 23.96 -22.15
N ALA A 202 18.92 23.98 -22.10
CA ALA A 202 17.99 23.24 -22.96
C ALA A 202 18.38 21.78 -23.23
N LEU A 203 18.29 20.91 -22.22
CA LEU A 203 18.50 19.45 -22.39
C LEU A 203 19.82 19.08 -23.09
N GLY A 204 20.85 19.94 -23.01
CA GLY A 204 22.16 19.73 -23.63
C GLY A 204 22.35 20.32 -25.03
N LEU A 205 21.38 21.04 -25.57
CA LEU A 205 21.43 21.59 -26.93
C LEU A 205 22.09 22.97 -27.01
N CYS A 206 21.92 23.80 -25.98
CA CYS A 206 22.32 25.20 -26.01
C CYS A 206 23.16 25.57 -24.77
N GLY A 207 23.98 26.61 -24.87
CA GLY A 207 24.80 27.10 -23.75
C GLY A 207 26.27 26.69 -23.78
N GLU A 208 26.99 27.16 -22.77
CA GLU A 208 28.43 26.99 -22.59
C GLU A 208 28.77 25.54 -22.26
N LYS A 209 29.85 25.02 -22.87
CA LYS A 209 30.41 23.71 -22.53
C LYS A 209 31.20 23.86 -21.24
N VAL A 210 30.71 23.25 -20.17
CA VAL A 210 31.36 23.27 -18.86
C VAL A 210 31.78 21.86 -18.47
N ASP A 211 32.87 21.76 -17.72
CA ASP A 211 33.29 20.51 -17.07
C ASP A 211 32.17 20.05 -16.13
N SER A 212 31.58 18.89 -16.42
CA SER A 212 30.45 18.37 -15.64
C SER A 212 30.85 18.09 -14.19
N ILE A 213 32.10 17.69 -13.92
CA ILE A 213 32.55 17.33 -12.58
C ILE A 213 32.58 18.57 -11.70
N ASN A 214 33.36 19.58 -12.09
CA ASN A 214 33.48 20.84 -11.32
C ASN A 214 32.12 21.54 -11.15
N PHE A 215 31.26 21.49 -12.19
CA PHE A 215 29.92 22.07 -12.11
C PHE A 215 29.06 21.38 -11.05
N TYR A 216 28.98 20.04 -11.07
CA TYR A 216 28.18 19.31 -10.09
C TYR A 216 28.79 19.32 -8.69
N GLU A 217 30.11 19.40 -8.56
CA GLU A 217 30.78 19.59 -7.26
C GLU A 217 30.39 20.94 -6.64
N LYS A 218 30.43 22.02 -7.43
CA LYS A 218 30.00 23.34 -6.97
C LYS A 218 28.52 23.36 -6.61
N GLU A 219 27.67 22.82 -7.48
CA GLU A 219 26.22 22.71 -7.21
C GLU A 219 25.95 21.89 -5.94
N LEU A 220 26.73 20.82 -5.71
CA LEU A 220 26.63 20.00 -4.49
C LEU A 220 27.06 20.79 -3.25
N GLN A 221 28.12 21.59 -3.33
CA GLN A 221 28.55 22.47 -2.23
C GLN A 221 27.48 23.52 -1.90
N ASP A 222 26.92 24.19 -2.91
CA ASP A 222 25.85 25.16 -2.75
C ASP A 222 24.61 24.53 -2.08
N LEU A 223 24.23 23.33 -2.53
CA LEU A 223 23.12 22.57 -1.94
C LEU A 223 23.39 22.13 -0.49
N ASN A 224 24.62 21.71 -0.18
CA ASN A 224 25.01 21.35 1.19
C ASN A 224 24.98 22.58 2.11
N ALA A 225 25.41 23.75 1.62
CA ALA A 225 25.35 25.01 2.36
C ALA A 225 23.90 25.44 2.63
N ASP A 226 23.00 25.33 1.64
CA ASP A 226 21.57 25.60 1.82
C ASP A 226 20.94 24.63 2.84
N ILE A 227 21.27 23.33 2.77
CA ILE A 227 20.79 22.33 3.74
C ILE A 227 21.28 22.67 5.16
N ALA A 228 22.57 22.97 5.33
CA ALA A 228 23.14 23.33 6.64
C ALA A 228 22.46 24.59 7.20
N THR A 229 22.22 25.60 6.36
CA THR A 229 21.53 26.84 6.74
C THR A 229 20.10 26.55 7.21
N ARG A 230 19.35 25.70 6.51
CA ARG A 230 17.97 25.33 6.89
C ARG A 230 17.89 24.42 8.12
N GLN A 231 18.93 23.63 8.37
CA GLN A 231 19.03 22.77 9.57
C GLN A 231 19.54 23.53 10.81
N SER A 232 20.08 24.74 10.63
CA SER A 232 20.49 25.58 11.75
C SER A 232 19.29 25.95 12.64
N PRO A 233 19.51 26.26 13.93
CA PRO A 233 18.44 26.67 14.85
C PRO A 233 17.61 27.83 14.31
N GLU A 234 18.24 28.80 13.65
CA GLU A 234 17.59 29.95 13.01
C GLU A 234 16.75 29.53 11.81
N GLY A 235 17.25 28.60 10.99
CA GLY A 235 16.50 28.01 9.86
C GLY A 235 15.30 27.15 10.29
N LEU A 236 15.36 26.55 11.48
CA LEU A 236 14.25 25.79 12.06
C LEU A 236 13.11 26.69 12.54
N THR A 237 13.41 27.89 13.04
CA THR A 237 12.44 28.87 13.54
C THR A 237 12.03 29.95 12.53
N ALA A 238 12.72 30.04 11.39
CA ALA A 238 12.45 31.03 10.36
C ALA A 238 10.97 31.02 9.91
N GLU A 239 10.34 32.18 9.84
CA GLU A 239 8.97 32.29 9.30
C GLU A 239 8.99 32.18 7.77
N GLY A 240 7.95 31.57 7.19
CA GLY A 240 7.78 31.44 5.74
C GLY A 240 8.20 30.08 5.17
N LYS A 241 8.47 30.02 3.85
CA LYS A 241 8.72 28.75 3.12
C LYS A 241 10.05 28.09 3.46
N ALA A 242 11.02 28.83 3.97
CA ALA A 242 12.35 28.31 4.30
C ALA A 242 12.39 27.59 5.66
N GLY A 243 11.47 27.96 6.58
CA GLY A 243 11.40 27.40 7.91
C GLY A 243 10.78 26.01 8.00
N SER A 244 11.06 25.32 9.10
CA SER A 244 10.48 24.02 9.45
C SER A 244 9.60 24.13 10.70
N PRO A 245 8.39 24.74 10.59
CA PRO A 245 7.51 24.95 11.72
C PRO A 245 7.09 23.61 12.37
N PRO A 246 6.81 23.62 13.69
CA PRO A 246 6.31 22.43 14.37
C PRO A 246 4.95 22.03 13.80
N THR A 247 4.80 20.74 13.57
CA THR A 247 3.62 20.14 12.98
C THR A 247 2.60 19.78 14.06
N CYS A 248 1.35 19.53 13.68
CA CYS A 248 0.33 18.94 14.55
C CYS A 248 0.56 17.45 14.89
N THR A 249 1.76 16.90 14.67
CA THR A 249 2.11 15.50 14.95
C THR A 249 3.35 15.43 15.84
N GLY A 250 3.31 14.58 16.86
CA GLY A 250 4.45 14.25 17.71
C GLY A 250 4.68 12.75 17.83
N PHE A 251 5.82 12.39 18.38
CA PHE A 251 6.23 11.03 18.69
C PHE A 251 6.65 10.97 20.15
N VAL A 252 6.14 9.99 20.88
CA VAL A 252 6.41 9.81 22.31
C VAL A 252 7.00 8.42 22.50
N ALA A 253 8.13 8.36 23.18
CA ALA A 253 8.81 7.11 23.52
C ALA A 253 8.49 6.72 24.96
N PHE A 254 8.19 5.43 25.14
CA PHE A 254 7.98 4.81 26.44
C PHE A 254 9.07 3.77 26.71
N ARG A 255 9.31 3.48 27.98
CA ARG A 255 10.25 2.44 28.43
C ARG A 255 9.70 1.04 28.17
N THR A 256 8.39 0.89 28.21
CA THR A 256 7.68 -0.39 28.14
C THR A 256 6.68 -0.40 27.00
N LEU A 257 6.58 -1.52 26.28
CA LEU A 257 5.58 -1.75 25.23
C LEU A 257 4.14 -1.58 25.75
N GLU A 258 3.87 -2.09 26.95
CA GLU A 258 2.54 -2.03 27.56
C GLU A 258 2.04 -0.58 27.65
N SER A 259 2.87 0.32 28.17
CA SER A 259 2.51 1.74 28.31
C SER A 259 2.27 2.41 26.96
N ALA A 260 3.06 2.11 25.93
CA ALA A 260 2.83 2.61 24.57
C ALA A 260 1.49 2.10 23.99
N VAL A 261 1.17 0.82 24.20
CA VAL A 261 -0.09 0.22 23.74
C VAL A 261 -1.28 0.82 24.51
N ARG A 262 -1.18 0.94 25.84
CA ARG A 262 -2.20 1.55 26.70
C ARG A 262 -2.45 2.99 26.25
N ALA A 263 -1.41 3.79 26.10
CA ALA A 263 -1.52 5.16 25.61
C ALA A 263 -2.19 5.25 24.24
N SER A 264 -1.95 4.31 23.32
CA SER A 264 -2.59 4.27 21.99
C SER A 264 -4.05 3.82 21.98
N GLN A 265 -4.53 3.22 23.07
CA GLN A 265 -5.90 2.69 23.20
C GLN A 265 -6.78 3.56 24.10
N THR A 266 -6.20 4.50 24.85
CA THR A 266 -6.90 5.42 25.73
C THR A 266 -7.22 6.74 25.03
N LEU A 267 -8.37 7.33 25.34
CA LEU A 267 -8.65 8.73 25.03
C LEU A 267 -7.94 9.62 26.06
N HIS A 268 -7.17 10.59 25.57
CA HIS A 268 -6.34 11.48 26.41
C HIS A 268 -7.06 12.77 26.81
N THR A 269 -7.99 13.21 25.97
CA THR A 269 -8.79 14.44 26.14
C THR A 269 -10.28 14.13 26.01
N ALA A 270 -11.12 15.03 26.50
CA ALA A 270 -12.57 14.91 26.36
C ALA A 270 -13.03 14.98 24.89
N ASP A 271 -12.30 15.73 24.05
CA ASP A 271 -12.55 15.78 22.61
C ASP A 271 -11.72 14.71 21.88
N PRO A 272 -12.34 13.68 21.28
CA PRO A 272 -11.65 12.60 20.57
C PRO A 272 -10.88 13.07 19.32
N MET A 273 -11.12 14.29 18.85
CA MET A 273 -10.46 14.85 17.66
C MET A 273 -9.13 15.56 17.99
N THR A 274 -8.79 15.67 19.27
CA THR A 274 -7.55 16.29 19.76
C THR A 274 -6.64 15.25 20.41
N LEU A 275 -5.31 15.42 20.29
CA LEU A 275 -4.32 14.55 20.95
C LEU A 275 -4.57 13.05 20.74
N ARG A 276 -4.89 12.67 19.51
CA ARG A 276 -5.16 11.27 19.17
C ARG A 276 -3.86 10.48 19.13
N VAL A 277 -3.70 9.54 20.06
CA VAL A 277 -2.52 8.68 20.14
C VAL A 277 -2.77 7.39 19.36
N THR A 278 -1.86 7.06 18.45
CA THR A 278 -1.87 5.82 17.67
C THR A 278 -0.54 5.11 17.82
N ARG A 279 -0.50 3.80 17.54
CA ARG A 279 0.77 3.05 17.51
C ARG A 279 1.70 3.67 16.47
N CYS A 280 2.98 3.81 16.80
CA CYS A 280 3.94 4.35 15.86
C CYS A 280 4.22 3.32 14.75
N PRO A 281 4.13 3.70 13.47
CA PRO A 281 4.67 2.89 12.38
C PRO A 281 6.20 2.83 12.46
N GLU A 282 6.82 1.91 11.70
CA GLU A 282 8.27 1.85 11.59
C GLU A 282 8.80 3.19 11.03
N PRO A 283 9.97 3.70 11.50
CA PRO A 283 10.53 4.96 11.01
C PRO A 283 10.66 5.08 9.49
N ARG A 284 10.83 3.95 8.79
CA ARG A 284 10.93 3.86 7.33
C ARG A 284 9.57 3.99 6.63
N ASP A 285 8.51 3.58 7.29
CA ASP A 285 7.13 3.62 6.79
C ASP A 285 6.44 4.96 7.06
N VAL A 286 7.09 5.85 7.82
CA VAL A 286 6.57 7.19 8.08
C VAL A 286 6.69 8.05 6.84
N PHE A 287 5.56 8.36 6.22
CA PHE A 287 5.50 9.35 5.16
C PHE A 287 5.51 10.78 5.73
N TRP A 288 6.71 11.31 5.97
CA TRP A 288 6.96 12.63 6.57
C TRP A 288 6.15 13.80 5.99
N PRO A 289 5.95 13.91 4.66
CA PRO A 289 5.17 15.03 4.09
C PRO A 289 3.70 15.05 4.51
N ASN A 290 3.13 13.91 4.94
CA ASN A 290 1.74 13.82 5.40
C ASN A 290 1.58 14.17 6.89
N LEU A 291 2.67 14.27 7.65
CA LEU A 291 2.60 14.58 9.08
C LEU A 291 2.00 15.96 9.32
N ARG A 292 2.51 16.94 8.57
CA ARG A 292 1.76 17.96 7.86
C ARG A 292 0.36 18.38 8.30
N VAL A 293 -0.55 17.47 7.94
CA VAL A 293 -1.86 17.84 7.44
C VAL A 293 -2.85 17.79 8.60
N PRO A 294 -3.51 18.91 8.94
CA PRO A 294 -4.51 18.95 10.01
C PRO A 294 -5.74 18.13 9.63
N LEU A 295 -6.57 17.82 10.64
CA LEU A 295 -7.73 16.94 10.49
C LEU A 295 -8.76 17.46 9.46
N ARG A 296 -9.06 18.76 9.47
CA ARG A 296 -10.03 19.38 8.53
C ARG A 296 -9.56 19.28 7.07
N GLU A 297 -8.29 19.56 6.82
CA GLU A 297 -7.71 19.44 5.48
C GLU A 297 -7.70 17.97 5.02
N ARG A 298 -7.42 17.02 5.92
CA ARG A 298 -7.57 15.59 5.62
C ARG A 298 -8.99 15.23 5.22
N ALA A 299 -10.00 15.66 5.97
CA ALA A 299 -11.40 15.38 5.66
C ALA A 299 -11.83 15.94 4.29
N VAL A 300 -11.41 17.16 3.95
CA VAL A 300 -11.67 17.74 2.62
C VAL A 300 -10.96 16.97 1.52
N ARG A 301 -9.69 16.58 1.73
CA ARG A 301 -8.92 15.78 0.77
C ARG A 301 -9.54 14.40 0.57
N ASP A 302 -10.00 13.75 1.64
CA ASP A 302 -10.68 12.46 1.57
C ASP A 302 -11.98 12.56 0.76
N LEU A 303 -12.76 13.63 0.96
CA LEU A 303 -13.96 13.90 0.16
C LEU A 303 -13.63 14.12 -1.33
N VAL A 304 -12.59 14.91 -1.63
CA VAL A 304 -12.15 15.17 -3.01
C VAL A 304 -11.67 13.89 -3.68
N VAL A 305 -10.87 13.07 -2.99
CA VAL A 305 -10.39 11.78 -3.51
C VAL A 305 -11.54 10.82 -3.72
N PHE A 306 -12.49 10.74 -2.78
CA PHE A 306 -13.69 9.92 -2.91
C PHE A 306 -14.51 10.32 -4.15
N ALA A 307 -14.76 11.61 -4.34
CA ALA A 307 -15.45 12.12 -5.53
C ALA A 307 -14.68 11.79 -6.82
N ALA A 308 -13.35 11.97 -6.83
CA ALA A 308 -12.52 11.65 -7.98
C ALA A 308 -12.56 10.15 -8.34
N VAL A 309 -12.50 9.26 -7.33
CA VAL A 309 -12.62 7.81 -7.54
C VAL A 309 -14.03 7.44 -8.01
N PHE A 310 -15.06 8.08 -7.47
CA PHE A 310 -16.45 7.88 -7.94
C PHE A 310 -16.58 8.21 -9.43
N PHE A 311 -16.12 9.38 -9.86
CA PHE A 311 -16.16 9.75 -11.29
C PHE A 311 -15.29 8.83 -12.14
N LEU A 312 -14.11 8.43 -11.66
CA LEU A 312 -13.25 7.47 -12.36
C LEU A 312 -14.01 6.16 -12.61
N VAL A 313 -14.62 5.57 -11.57
CA VAL A 313 -15.40 4.33 -11.70
C VAL A 313 -16.62 4.53 -12.60
N PHE A 314 -17.34 5.64 -12.44
CA PHE A 314 -18.50 5.97 -13.26
C PHE A 314 -18.15 6.07 -14.74
N PHE A 315 -17.13 6.84 -15.11
CA PHE A 315 -16.71 6.97 -16.51
C PHE A 315 -16.02 5.72 -17.04
N TRP A 316 -15.39 4.91 -16.18
CA TRP A 316 -14.81 3.62 -16.56
C TRP A 316 -15.87 2.59 -17.00
N THR A 317 -17.15 2.79 -16.66
CA THR A 317 -18.24 1.99 -17.21
C THR A 317 -18.36 2.11 -18.74
N ILE A 318 -17.98 3.24 -19.33
CA ILE A 318 -18.07 3.49 -20.78
C ILE A 318 -17.12 2.56 -21.56
N PRO A 319 -15.80 2.51 -21.26
CA PRO A 319 -14.91 1.51 -21.84
C PRO A 319 -15.38 0.07 -21.62
N ILE A 320 -15.87 -0.27 -20.42
CA ILE A 320 -16.37 -1.62 -20.12
C ILE A 320 -17.56 -1.96 -21.02
N LEU A 321 -18.53 -1.06 -21.15
CA LEU A 321 -19.69 -1.26 -22.00
C LEU A 321 -19.32 -1.34 -23.48
N PHE A 322 -18.36 -0.52 -23.93
CA PHE A 322 -17.83 -0.57 -25.28
C PHE A 322 -17.18 -1.93 -25.58
N VAL A 323 -16.28 -2.40 -24.72
CA VAL A 323 -15.63 -3.71 -24.87
C VAL A 323 -16.66 -4.85 -24.77
N GLY A 324 -17.62 -4.75 -23.85
CA GLY A 324 -18.72 -5.72 -23.73
C GLY A 324 -19.59 -5.78 -24.97
N GLY A 325 -19.88 -4.63 -25.59
CA GLY A 325 -20.55 -4.53 -26.88
C GLY A 325 -19.76 -5.17 -28.02
N LEU A 326 -18.43 -5.03 -28.01
CA LEU A 326 -17.54 -5.68 -28.99
C LEU A 326 -17.46 -7.21 -28.82
N CYS A 327 -17.71 -7.74 -27.62
CA CYS A 327 -17.65 -9.18 -27.37
C CYS A 327 -18.92 -9.92 -27.81
N ASN A 328 -20.04 -9.23 -28.04
CA ASN A 328 -21.30 -9.84 -28.47
C ASN A 328 -21.54 -9.58 -29.96
N LEU A 329 -21.40 -10.64 -30.77
CA LEU A 329 -21.47 -10.59 -32.24
C LEU A 329 -22.83 -10.08 -32.76
N GLU A 330 -23.91 -10.41 -32.06
CA GLU A 330 -25.28 -9.97 -32.41
C GLU A 330 -25.45 -8.46 -32.23
N ASN A 331 -24.89 -7.91 -31.15
CA ASN A 331 -24.90 -6.46 -30.91
C ASN A 331 -23.98 -5.72 -31.90
N LEU A 332 -22.90 -6.37 -32.34
CA LEU A 332 -21.94 -5.82 -33.30
C LEU A 332 -22.50 -5.78 -34.73
N GLN A 333 -23.25 -6.82 -35.13
CA GLN A 333 -23.99 -6.85 -36.39
C GLN A 333 -25.08 -5.77 -36.44
N GLY A 334 -25.71 -5.45 -35.29
CA GLY A 334 -26.66 -4.33 -35.18
C GLY A 334 -25.99 -2.94 -35.25
N LEU A 335 -24.78 -2.78 -34.69
CA LEU A 335 -24.05 -1.50 -34.65
C LEU A 335 -23.28 -1.20 -35.95
N LEU A 336 -22.75 -2.22 -36.62
CA LEU A 336 -21.94 -2.11 -37.83
C LEU A 336 -22.51 -3.03 -38.93
N PRO A 337 -23.54 -2.59 -39.66
CA PRO A 337 -24.26 -3.41 -40.65
C PRO A 337 -23.42 -3.81 -41.88
N PHE A 338 -22.16 -3.38 -41.98
CA PHE A 338 -21.22 -3.79 -43.03
C PHE A 338 -20.55 -5.15 -42.78
N LEU A 339 -20.68 -5.71 -41.57
CA LEU A 339 -20.11 -7.00 -41.15
C LEU A 339 -21.02 -8.20 -41.47
N LYS A 340 -21.83 -8.09 -42.52
CA LYS A 340 -22.71 -9.19 -42.99
C LYS A 340 -21.92 -10.44 -43.38
#